data_AF-A0A8D8I8N2-F1
#
_entry.id   AF-A0A8D8I8N2-F1
#
_cell.length_a   1.000
_cell.length_b   1.000
_cell.length_c   1.000
_cell.angle_alpha   90.00
_cell.angle_beta   90.00
_cell.angle_gamma   90.00
#
_symmetry.space_group_name_H-M   'P 1'
#
loop_
_entity.id
_entity.type
_entity.pdbx_description
1 polymer ?
#
loop_
_entity_poly.entity_id
_entity_poly.type
_entity_poly.pdbx_seq_one_letter_code
_entity_poly.pdbx_strand_id
1 'polypeptide(L)'
;MSRPKSGRYCVIGAGAAGLAAAKSILDVGCDQLVVYEQTDQVGGTWVYTDSVGSDHHGLPIHGSMYSGLWTNLPKEVMGFPGYEMPTQRRSYIHSSEVLEFMKSYAGNFHVVDYVKFEHLVEQVKPVGDGQWEVIVKDLKNNESTTDTFDYVL
;
A
#
# COMPACT_ATOMS: atom_id res chain seq x y z
N MET A 1 -24.46 13.02 -8.16
CA MET A 1 -23.40 12.38 -7.35
C MET A 1 -22.98 13.38 -6.29
N SER A 2 -23.07 13.02 -5.00
CA SER A 2 -22.65 13.90 -3.91
C SER A 2 -21.14 14.13 -3.99
N ARG A 3 -20.71 15.38 -3.84
CA ARG A 3 -19.29 15.73 -3.72
C ARG A 3 -18.67 14.89 -2.59
N PRO A 4 -17.47 14.33 -2.76
CA PRO A 4 -16.76 13.69 -1.64
C PRO A 4 -16.66 14.69 -0.49
N LYS A 5 -16.84 14.21 0.74
CA LYS A 5 -16.60 15.06 1.91
C LYS A 5 -15.12 15.42 1.93
N SER A 6 -14.81 16.71 2.00
CA SER A 6 -13.47 17.18 2.33
C SER A 6 -13.04 16.53 3.65
N GLY A 7 -11.84 15.94 3.68
CA GLY A 7 -11.30 15.31 4.87
C GLY A 7 -9.90 14.74 4.62
N ARG A 8 -9.17 14.49 5.70
CA ARG A 8 -7.84 13.88 5.68
C ARG A 8 -7.96 12.36 5.77
N TYR A 9 -7.35 11.66 4.82
CA TYR A 9 -7.39 10.21 4.68
C TYR A 9 -6.06 9.58 5.08
N CYS A 10 -6.14 8.50 5.87
CA CYS A 10 -5.04 7.59 6.14
C CYS A 10 -5.34 6.25 5.47
N VAL A 11 -4.37 5.70 4.73
CA VAL A 11 -4.40 4.33 4.22
C VAL A 11 -3.25 3.56 4.88
N ILE A 12 -3.53 2.39 5.44
CA ILE A 12 -2.53 1.55 6.11
C ILE A 12 -2.12 0.40 5.19
N GLY A 13 -0.87 0.45 4.73
CA GLY A 13 -0.23 -0.49 3.81
C GLY A 13 -0.29 -0.04 2.35
N ALA A 14 0.80 -0.24 1.62
CA ALA A 14 0.94 0.02 0.19
C ALA A 14 1.00 -1.30 -0.64
N GLY A 15 0.27 -2.31 -0.17
CA GLY A 15 -0.09 -3.49 -0.95
C GLY A 15 -1.23 -3.21 -1.95
N ALA A 16 -1.72 -4.24 -2.64
CA ALA A 16 -2.71 -4.07 -3.72
C ALA A 16 -3.98 -3.34 -3.28
N ALA A 17 -4.49 -3.65 -2.08
CA ALA A 17 -5.67 -2.99 -1.52
C ALA A 17 -5.41 -1.51 -1.22
N GLY A 18 -4.27 -1.19 -0.59
CA GLY A 18 -3.91 0.19 -0.27
C GLY A 18 -3.64 1.05 -1.49
N LEU A 19 -2.99 0.50 -2.52
CA LEU A 19 -2.80 1.19 -3.80
C LEU A 19 -4.14 1.51 -4.47
N ALA A 20 -5.08 0.56 -4.48
CA ALA A 20 -6.42 0.77 -5.04
C ALA A 20 -7.22 1.81 -4.23
N ALA A 21 -7.14 1.76 -2.89
CA ALA A 21 -7.79 2.71 -2.01
C ALA A 21 -7.25 4.14 -2.23
N ALA A 22 -5.93 4.30 -2.21
CA ALA A 22 -5.24 5.56 -2.45
C ALA A 22 -5.63 6.16 -3.81
N LYS A 23 -5.55 5.37 -4.89
CA LYS A 23 -5.94 5.83 -6.23
C LYS A 23 -7.41 6.26 -6.28
N SER A 24 -8.31 5.51 -5.62
CA SER A 24 -9.74 5.85 -5.59
C SER A 24 -10.02 7.16 -4.85
N ILE A 25 -9.26 7.46 -3.79
CA ILE A 25 -9.33 8.73 -3.04
C ILE A 25 -8.83 9.89 -3.92
N LEU A 26 -7.74 9.68 -4.65
CA LEU A 26 -7.18 10.68 -5.57
C LEU A 26 -8.10 10.97 -6.77
N ASP A 27 -8.75 9.95 -7.34
CA ASP A 27 -9.71 10.09 -8.44
C ASP A 27 -10.87 11.03 -8.11
N VAL A 28 -11.26 11.10 -6.83
CA VAL A 28 -12.34 11.97 -6.37
C VAL A 28 -11.84 13.36 -5.95
N GLY A 29 -10.56 13.65 -6.14
CA GLY A 29 -9.95 14.96 -5.90
C GLY A 29 -9.60 15.26 -4.45
N CYS A 30 -9.43 14.22 -3.62
CA CYS A 30 -9.00 14.36 -2.23
C CYS A 30 -7.47 14.19 -2.13
N ASP A 31 -6.75 15.31 -2.02
CA ASP A 31 -5.28 15.36 -1.95
C ASP A 31 -4.72 15.29 -0.53
N GLN A 32 -5.56 15.43 0.49
CA GLN A 32 -5.19 15.23 1.90
C GLN A 32 -5.12 13.73 2.24
N LEU A 33 -4.21 13.01 1.57
CA LEU A 33 -3.98 11.57 1.72
C LEU A 33 -2.59 11.31 2.31
N VAL A 34 -2.51 10.35 3.21
CA VAL A 34 -1.24 9.75 3.65
C VAL A 34 -1.39 8.24 3.58
N VAL A 35 -0.43 7.55 2.95
CA VAL A 35 -0.33 6.10 2.95
C VAL A 35 0.88 5.70 3.81
N TYR A 36 0.67 4.92 4.85
CA TYR A 36 1.75 4.42 5.70
C TYR A 36 2.12 2.99 5.30
N GLU A 37 3.38 2.73 4.95
CA GLU A 37 3.89 1.42 4.57
C GLU A 37 5.10 1.05 5.43
N GLN A 38 5.07 -0.13 6.05
CA GLN A 38 6.14 -0.57 6.95
C GLN A 38 7.42 -0.95 6.22
N THR A 39 7.33 -1.38 4.96
CA THR A 39 8.47 -1.78 4.13
C THR A 39 9.04 -0.58 3.34
N ASP A 40 10.11 -0.83 2.59
CA ASP A 40 10.82 0.18 1.80
C ASP A 40 10.24 0.43 0.40
N GLN A 41 9.17 -0.31 0.02
CA GLN A 41 8.60 -0.24 -1.31
C GLN A 41 7.13 -0.68 -1.35
N VAL A 42 6.43 -0.29 -2.42
CA VAL A 42 5.06 -0.78 -2.68
C VAL A 42 5.09 -2.25 -3.13
N GLY A 43 3.97 -2.94 -2.93
CA GLY A 43 3.80 -4.32 -3.41
C GLY A 43 3.20 -5.27 -2.38
N GLY A 44 3.35 -4.96 -1.09
CA GLY A 44 2.88 -5.81 0.00
C GLY A 44 3.44 -7.24 -0.15
N THR A 45 2.54 -8.24 -0.17
CA THR A 45 2.95 -9.66 -0.29
C THR A 45 3.73 -9.99 -1.56
N TRP A 46 3.67 -9.16 -2.61
CA TRP A 46 4.42 -9.38 -3.84
C TRP A 46 5.91 -9.03 -3.75
N VAL A 47 6.32 -8.39 -2.64
CA VAL A 47 7.72 -8.14 -2.32
C VAL A 47 8.35 -9.42 -1.78
N TYR A 48 9.27 -9.99 -2.54
CA TYR A 48 10.03 -11.18 -2.15
C TYR A 48 11.24 -10.83 -1.28
N THR A 49 11.52 -11.67 -0.29
CA THR A 49 12.77 -11.66 0.49
C THR A 49 13.18 -13.08 0.84
N ASP A 50 14.50 -13.35 0.86
CA ASP A 50 15.07 -14.61 1.37
C ASP A 50 15.09 -14.65 2.91
N SER A 51 14.85 -13.52 3.57
CA SER A 51 14.86 -13.41 5.03
C SER A 51 13.63 -14.04 5.65
N VAL A 52 13.76 -14.59 6.85
CA VAL A 52 12.66 -15.19 7.62
C VAL A 52 12.67 -14.71 9.07
N GLY A 53 11.50 -14.73 9.73
CA GLY A 53 11.35 -14.26 11.10
C GLY A 53 11.21 -12.74 11.14
N SER A 54 12.33 -12.03 11.28
CA SER A 54 12.35 -10.58 11.43
C SER A 54 13.06 -9.87 10.27
N ASP A 55 12.58 -8.69 9.92
CA ASP A 55 13.23 -7.78 8.98
C ASP A 55 14.40 -7.02 9.62
N HIS A 56 15.02 -6.11 8.87
CA HIS A 56 16.16 -5.32 9.32
C HIS A 56 15.80 -4.28 10.41
N HIS A 57 14.52 -3.99 10.61
CA HIS A 57 13.99 -3.17 11.70
C HIS A 57 13.57 -4.00 12.93
N GLY A 58 13.75 -5.33 12.87
CA GLY A 58 13.37 -6.27 13.94
C GLY A 58 11.88 -6.60 13.97
N LEU A 59 11.10 -6.14 12.98
CA LEU A 59 9.67 -6.43 12.88
C LEU A 59 9.44 -7.78 12.20
N PRO A 60 8.32 -8.47 12.48
CA PRO A 60 7.97 -9.69 11.75
C PRO A 60 7.88 -9.43 10.24
N ILE A 61 8.53 -10.27 9.45
CA ILE A 61 8.45 -10.18 7.99
C ILE A 61 7.00 -10.41 7.54
N HIS A 62 6.45 -9.42 6.84
CA HIS A 62 5.05 -9.44 6.39
C HIS A 62 4.83 -10.36 5.18
N GLY A 63 5.77 -10.36 4.22
CA GLY A 63 5.65 -11.12 2.98
C GLY A 63 5.73 -12.63 3.22
N SER A 64 4.83 -13.40 2.59
CA SER A 64 4.87 -14.87 2.57
C SER A 64 5.23 -15.43 1.18
N MET A 65 5.79 -14.57 0.33
CA MET A 65 6.26 -14.94 -1.01
C MET A 65 7.43 -15.91 -0.92
N TYR A 66 7.53 -16.85 -1.86
CA TYR A 66 8.63 -17.80 -1.95
C TYR A 66 9.30 -17.76 -3.32
N SER A 67 10.56 -18.20 -3.36
CA SER A 67 11.35 -18.22 -4.57
C SER A 67 10.67 -19.05 -5.66
N GLY A 68 10.56 -18.48 -6.86
CA GLY A 68 9.97 -19.16 -8.01
C GLY A 68 8.44 -19.24 -8.00
N LEU A 69 7.74 -18.43 -7.20
CA LEU A 69 6.27 -18.37 -7.25
C LEU A 69 5.78 -17.89 -8.63
N TRP A 70 4.81 -18.62 -9.18
CA TRP A 70 4.01 -18.21 -10.33
C TRP A 70 2.58 -17.90 -9.88
N THR A 71 1.91 -17.00 -10.59
CA THR A 71 0.52 -16.67 -10.29
C THR A 71 -0.35 -17.93 -10.33
N ASN A 72 -1.34 -18.00 -9.44
CA ASN A 72 -2.35 -19.04 -9.42
C ASN A 72 -3.61 -18.64 -10.22
N LEU A 73 -3.68 -17.39 -10.66
CA LEU A 73 -4.70 -16.83 -11.55
C LEU A 73 -4.06 -16.39 -12.88
N PRO A 74 -4.84 -16.39 -13.98
CA PRO A 74 -4.40 -15.75 -15.21
C PRO A 74 -4.26 -14.24 -15.00
N LYS A 75 -3.17 -13.63 -15.47
CA LYS A 75 -2.88 -12.20 -15.31
C LYS A 75 -4.01 -11.30 -15.83
N GLU A 76 -4.78 -11.80 -16.80
CA GLU A 76 -5.90 -11.11 -17.43
C GLU A 76 -7.02 -10.75 -16.44
N VAL A 77 -7.08 -11.41 -15.28
CA VAL A 77 -8.04 -11.06 -14.19
C VAL A 77 -7.37 -10.42 -12.98
N MET A 78 -6.07 -10.13 -13.05
CA MET A 78 -5.29 -9.57 -11.94
C MET A 78 -5.02 -8.07 -12.09
N GLY A 79 -5.44 -7.45 -13.20
CA GLY A 79 -5.33 -6.02 -13.43
C GLY A 79 -6.26 -5.20 -12.53
N PHE A 80 -6.00 -3.89 -12.45
CA PHE A 80 -6.93 -2.95 -11.83
C PHE A 80 -7.87 -2.40 -12.91
N PRO A 81 -9.14 -2.08 -12.60
CA PRO A 81 -10.05 -1.47 -13.57
C PRO A 81 -9.45 -0.21 -14.20
N GLY A 82 -9.29 -0.21 -15.52
CA GLY A 82 -8.69 0.89 -16.27
C GLY A 82 -7.15 0.92 -16.25
N TYR A 83 -6.51 -0.10 -15.69
CA TYR A 83 -5.06 -0.32 -15.71
C TYR A 83 -4.76 -1.82 -15.74
N GLU A 84 -4.78 -2.38 -16.95
CA GLU A 84 -4.67 -3.82 -17.16
C GLU A 84 -3.22 -4.30 -17.16
N MET A 85 -3.04 -5.59 -16.84
CA MET A 85 -1.75 -6.26 -16.99
C MET A 85 -1.26 -6.22 -18.45
N PRO A 86 0.04 -6.01 -18.71
CA PRO A 86 0.58 -5.96 -20.06
C PRO A 86 0.26 -7.20 -20.89
N THR A 87 -0.09 -7.00 -22.17
CA THR A 87 -0.34 -8.10 -23.09
C THR A 87 0.95 -8.88 -23.34
N GLN A 88 0.92 -10.18 -23.08
CA GLN A 88 2.01 -11.09 -23.37
C GLN A 88 1.49 -12.52 -23.58
N ARG A 89 2.35 -13.37 -24.15
CA ARG A 89 2.02 -14.75 -24.54
C ARG A 89 1.57 -15.63 -23.36
N ARG A 90 2.12 -15.43 -22.16
CA ARG A 90 1.83 -16.26 -20.97
C ARG A 90 0.74 -15.62 -20.13
N SER A 91 -0.27 -16.40 -19.72
CA SER A 91 -1.30 -15.93 -18.78
C SER A 91 -0.88 -16.12 -17.33
N TYR A 92 -0.13 -17.17 -17.01
CA TYR A 92 0.48 -17.37 -15.70
C TYR A 92 1.90 -16.82 -15.73
N ILE A 93 2.20 -15.91 -14.80
CA ILE A 93 3.42 -15.10 -14.83
C ILE A 93 4.19 -15.24 -13.52
N HIS A 94 5.46 -14.88 -13.52
CA HIS A 94 6.26 -14.92 -12.31
C HIS A 94 5.85 -13.80 -11.34
N SER A 95 5.98 -14.03 -10.03
CA SER A 95 5.60 -13.05 -8.99
C SER A 95 6.26 -11.68 -9.17
N SER A 96 7.51 -11.66 -9.67
CA SER A 96 8.23 -10.42 -9.96
C SER A 96 7.55 -9.55 -11.02
N GLU A 97 6.85 -10.16 -11.99
CA GLU A 97 6.11 -9.42 -13.01
C GLU A 97 4.86 -8.76 -12.40
N VAL A 98 4.25 -9.38 -11.39
CA VAL A 98 3.14 -8.77 -10.64
C VAL A 98 3.63 -7.59 -9.79
N LEU A 99 4.79 -7.74 -9.13
CA LEU A 99 5.39 -6.64 -8.37
C LEU A 99 5.72 -5.45 -9.27
N GLU A 100 6.30 -5.69 -10.44
CA GLU A 100 6.61 -4.63 -11.41
C GLU A 100 5.34 -3.92 -11.90
N PHE A 101 4.27 -4.69 -12.17
CA PHE A 101 2.97 -4.12 -12.50
C PHE A 101 2.43 -3.22 -11.38
N MET A 102 2.55 -3.64 -10.11
CA MET A 102 2.11 -2.82 -8.97
C MET A 102 2.93 -1.53 -8.82
N LYS A 103 4.25 -1.59 -9.03
CA LYS A 103 5.13 -0.40 -9.05
C LYS A 103 4.73 0.55 -10.18
N SER A 104 4.49 0.00 -11.37
CA SER A 104 4.03 0.77 -12.54
C SER A 104 2.67 1.43 -12.29
N TYR A 105 1.70 0.72 -11.69
CA TYR A 105 0.40 1.27 -11.31
C TYR A 105 0.55 2.43 -10.33
N ALA A 106 1.31 2.22 -9.24
CA ALA A 106 1.50 3.22 -8.21
C ALA A 106 2.18 4.49 -8.75
N GLY A 107 3.18 4.34 -9.63
CA GLY A 107 3.84 5.45 -10.29
C GLY A 107 2.95 6.18 -11.30
N ASN A 108 2.20 5.45 -12.12
CA ASN A 108 1.31 6.03 -13.13
C ASN A 108 0.22 6.93 -12.53
N PHE A 109 -0.32 6.55 -11.36
CA PHE A 109 -1.35 7.31 -10.67
C PHE A 109 -0.82 8.20 -9.54
N HIS A 110 0.50 8.42 -9.47
CA HIS A 110 1.14 9.26 -8.47
C HIS A 110 0.83 8.86 -7.01
N VAL A 111 0.42 7.60 -6.77
CA VAL A 111 0.13 7.10 -5.43
C VAL A 111 1.40 7.10 -4.58
N VAL A 112 2.56 6.80 -5.19
CA VAL A 112 3.86 6.76 -4.51
C VAL A 112 4.18 8.10 -3.83
N ASP A 113 3.71 9.22 -4.38
CA ASP A 113 3.97 10.56 -3.84
C ASP A 113 3.28 10.79 -2.48
N TYR A 114 2.32 9.95 -2.12
CA TYR A 114 1.59 9.98 -0.85
C TYR A 114 2.04 8.90 0.13
N VAL A 115 2.98 8.03 -0.26
CA VAL A 115 3.46 6.92 0.58
C VAL A 115 4.63 7.36 1.45
N LYS A 116 4.48 7.13 2.76
CA LYS A 116 5.57 7.16 3.72
C LYS A 116 6.04 5.73 3.97
N PHE A 117 7.16 5.38 3.34
CA PHE A 117 7.83 4.09 3.53
C PHE A 117 8.53 4.00 4.88
N GLU A 118 8.78 2.78 5.32
CA GLU A 118 9.42 2.47 6.61
C GLU A 118 8.74 3.19 7.78
N HIS A 119 7.41 3.26 7.72
CA HIS A 119 6.53 3.80 8.75
C HIS A 119 5.57 2.72 9.23
N LEU A 120 5.71 2.30 10.48
CA LEU A 120 4.85 1.31 11.11
C LEU A 120 3.70 2.03 11.83
N VAL A 121 2.46 1.73 11.43
CA VAL A 121 1.30 2.13 12.23
C VAL A 121 1.22 1.22 13.46
N GLU A 122 1.39 1.80 14.65
CA GLU A 122 1.40 1.07 15.92
C GLU A 122 -0.01 0.98 16.52
N GLN A 123 -0.82 2.03 16.34
CA GLN A 123 -2.15 2.11 16.92
C GLN A 123 -3.07 3.02 16.12
N VAL A 124 -4.34 2.63 16.02
CA VAL A 124 -5.44 3.47 15.54
C VAL A 124 -6.50 3.52 16.63
N LYS A 125 -6.97 4.72 16.98
CA LYS A 125 -8.05 4.89 17.96
C LYS A 125 -9.00 6.02 17.56
N PRO A 126 -10.32 5.86 17.77
CA PRO A 126 -11.24 6.96 17.57
C PRO A 126 -11.00 8.04 18.63
N VAL A 127 -11.13 9.29 18.22
CA VAL A 127 -11.16 10.45 19.12
C VAL A 127 -12.51 11.15 19.00
N GLY A 128 -12.79 12.09 19.92
CA GLY A 128 -14.03 12.88 19.88
C GLY A 128 -14.28 13.49 18.50
N ASP A 129 -15.54 13.70 18.17
CA ASP A 129 -15.99 14.35 16.91
C ASP A 129 -15.84 13.51 15.62
N GLY A 130 -15.64 12.19 15.75
CA GLY A 130 -15.68 11.25 14.61
C GLY A 130 -14.37 11.17 13.82
N GLN A 131 -13.28 11.67 14.39
CA GLN A 131 -11.92 11.56 13.85
C GLN A 131 -11.17 10.39 14.47
N TRP A 132 -9.99 10.11 13.92
CA TRP A 132 -9.10 9.02 14.32
C TRP A 132 -7.72 9.55 14.63
N GLU A 133 -7.13 9.12 15.74
CA GLU A 133 -5.70 9.27 16.00
C GLU A 133 -4.98 8.00 15.53
N VAL A 134 -3.94 8.20 14.72
CA VAL A 134 -3.07 7.15 14.18
C VAL A 134 -1.68 7.41 14.71
N ILE A 135 -1.16 6.48 15.51
CA ILE A 135 0.19 6.52 16.06
C ILE A 135 1.10 5.74 15.12
N VAL A 136 2.15 6.40 14.64
CA VAL A 136 3.06 5.87 13.62
C VAL A 136 4.50 6.02 14.05
N LYS A 137 5.26 4.96 13.92
CA LYS A 137 6.69 4.93 14.15
C LYS A 137 7.46 5.03 12.84
N ASP A 138 8.26 6.08 12.69
CA ASP A 138 9.31 6.17 11.67
C ASP A 138 10.43 5.19 12.07
N LEU A 139 10.59 4.12 11.28
CA LEU A 139 11.53 3.05 11.59
C LEU A 139 12.99 3.46 11.36
N LYS A 140 13.25 4.43 10.49
CA LYS A 140 14.62 4.93 10.23
C LYS A 140 15.14 5.76 11.38
N ASN A 141 14.28 6.65 11.88
CA ASN A 141 14.65 7.61 12.93
C ASN A 141 14.30 7.10 14.33
N ASN A 142 13.52 6.02 14.42
CA ASN A 142 13.00 5.45 15.66
C ASN A 142 12.20 6.49 16.48
N GLU A 143 11.41 7.29 15.78
CA GLU A 143 10.54 8.33 16.36
C GLU A 143 9.07 7.98 16.14
N SER A 144 8.25 8.10 17.19
CA SER A 144 6.80 7.93 17.08
C SER A 144 6.10 9.28 17.02
N THR A 145 5.14 9.38 16.10
CA THR A 145 4.29 10.56 15.89
C THR A 145 2.82 10.17 15.98
N THR A 146 1.98 11.13 16.31
CA THR A 146 0.52 10.95 16.29
C THR A 146 -0.06 11.90 15.27
N ASP A 147 -0.81 11.36 14.32
CA ASP A 147 -1.56 12.11 13.32
C ASP A 147 -3.06 11.94 13.54
N THR A 148 -3.85 12.97 13.24
CA THR A 148 -5.31 12.90 13.23
C THR A 148 -5.85 12.85 11.80
N PHE A 149 -6.83 11.98 11.55
CA PHE A 149 -7.47 11.78 10.26
C PHE A 149 -9.00 11.71 10.40
N ASP A 150 -9.72 12.13 9.36
CA ASP A 150 -11.18 12.00 9.31
C ASP A 150 -11.59 10.58 8.88
N TYR A 151 -10.74 9.92 8.10
CA TYR A 151 -10.95 8.57 7.56
C TYR A 151 -9.69 7.73 7.66
N VAL A 152 -9.82 6.47 8.06
CA VAL A 152 -8.75 5.47 8.08
C VAL A 152 -9.22 4.25 7.29
N LEU A 153 -8.40 3.79 6.35
CA LEU A 153 -8.64 2.63 5.48
C LEU A 153 -7.54 1.58 5.66
#